data_AF-A0A954I947-F1
#
_entry.id   AF-A0A954I947-F1
#
_cell.length_a   1.000
_cell.length_b   1.000
_cell.length_c   1.000
_cell.angle_alpha   90.00
_cell.angle_beta   90.00
_cell.angle_gamma   90.00
#
_symmetry.space_group_name_H-M   'P 1'
#
loop_
_entity.id
_entity.type
_entity.pdbx_description
1 polymer ?
#
loop_
_entity_poly.entity_id
_entity_poly.type
_entity_poly.pdbx_seq_one_letter_code
_entity_poly.pdbx_strand_id
1 'polypeptide(L)' 'MGTITVSYMGRSYYVCCSGCKAAFEEDPAKWIARAAERAEKK' A
#
# COMPACT_ATOMS: atom_id res chain seq x y z
N MET A 1 -15.34 0.46 9.83
CA MET A 1 -13.97 -0.05 10.03
C MET A 1 -13.49 -0.67 8.73
N GLY A 2 -12.67 0.04 7.95
CA GLY A 2 -12.03 -0.49 6.75
C GLY A 2 -10.53 -0.54 6.98
N THR A 3 -9.99 -1.72 7.27
CA THR A 3 -8.54 -1.95 7.42
C THR A 3 -8.13 -3.00 6.39
N ILE A 4 -8.16 -2.61 5.11
CA ILE A 4 -7.71 -3.49 4.04
C ILE A 4 -6.18 -3.47 4.08
N THR A 5 -5.59 -4.60 4.43
CA THR A 5 -4.13 -4.77 4.48
C THR A 5 -3.65 -5.44 3.20
N VAL A 6 -2.78 -4.77 2.45
CA VAL A 6 -2.12 -5.34 1.26
C VAL A 6 -0.68 -5.68 1.62
N SER A 7 -0.24 -6.90 1.29
CA SER A 7 1.12 -7.36 1.52
C SER A 7 1.89 -7.36 0.21
N TYR A 8 3.05 -6.72 0.19
CA TYR A 8 3.91 -6.67 -1.00
C TYR A 8 5.38 -6.63 -0.59
N MET A 9 6.19 -7.52 -1.18
CA MET A 9 7.63 -7.68 -0.87
C MET A 9 7.92 -7.80 0.64
N GLY A 10 7.07 -8.51 1.38
CA GLY A 10 7.23 -8.70 2.82
C GLY A 10 6.85 -7.50 3.70
N ARG A 11 6.30 -6.42 3.11
CA ARG A 11 5.78 -5.25 3.83
C ARG A 11 4.25 -5.22 3.76
N SER A 12 3.63 -4.89 4.89
CA SER A 12 2.17 -4.76 5.00
C SER A 12 1.76 -3.29 4.94
N TYR A 13 0.85 -2.95 4.03
CA TYR A 13 0.34 -1.61 3.80
C TYR A 13 -1.15 -1.56 4.09
N TYR A 14 -1.61 -0.45 4.66
CA TYR A 14 -3.01 -0.26 5.01
C TYR A 14 -3.65 0.72 4.05
N VAL A 15 -4.75 0.30 3.41
CA VAL A 15 -5.52 1.14 2.51
C VAL A 15 -6.93 1.33 3.03
N CYS A 16 -7.46 2.54 2.81
CA CYS A 16 -8.75 2.96 3.37
C CYS A 16 -9.95 2.50 2.52
N CYS A 17 -9.75 2.30 1.20
CA CYS A 17 -10.82 2.01 0.25
C CYS A 17 -10.36 1.09 -0.89
N SER A 18 -11.31 0.43 -1.57
CA SER A 18 -11.05 -0.37 -2.78
C SER A 18 -10.42 0.46 -3.92
N GLY A 19 -10.66 1.77 -3.97
CA GLY A 19 -10.00 2.66 -4.94
C GLY A 19 -8.48 2.77 -4.71
N CYS A 20 -8.04 2.78 -3.46
CA CYS A 20 -6.61 2.75 -3.14
C CYS A 20 -5.99 1.39 -3.47
N LYS A 21 -6.74 0.29 -3.33
CA LYS A 21 -6.32 -1.05 -3.76
C LYS A 21 -6.21 -1.14 -5.29
N ALA A 22 -7.18 -0.60 -6.03
CA ALA A 22 -7.16 -0.64 -7.50
C ALA A 22 -6.00 0.18 -8.08
N ALA A 23 -5.77 1.41 -7.59
CA ALA A 23 -4.63 2.21 -8.00
C ALA A 23 -3.28 1.54 -7.66
N PHE A 24 -3.25 0.80 -6.55
CA PHE A 24 -2.12 -0.03 -6.18
C PHE A 24 -1.95 -1.25 -7.09
N GLU A 25 -3.03 -1.89 -7.56
CA GLU A 25 -2.96 -3.03 -8.50
C GLU A 25 -2.49 -2.61 -9.90
N GLU A 26 -2.82 -1.37 -10.32
CA GLU A 26 -2.38 -0.80 -11.60
C GLU A 26 -0.87 -0.51 -11.62
N ASP A 27 -0.33 0.06 -10.53
CA ASP A 27 1.09 0.46 -10.45
C ASP A 27 1.72 0.15 -9.08
N PRO A 28 1.76 -1.13 -8.67
CA PRO A 28 2.11 -1.50 -7.30
C PRO A 28 3.52 -1.05 -6.96
N ALA A 29 4.48 -1.17 -7.87
CA ALA A 29 5.87 -0.79 -7.63
C ALA A 29 6.03 0.69 -7.26
N LYS A 30 5.32 1.59 -7.95
CA LYS A 30 5.40 3.05 -7.72
C LYS A 30 4.69 3.45 -6.42
N TRP A 31 3.52 2.88 -6.18
CA TRP A 31 2.75 3.12 -4.95
C TRP A 31 3.45 2.54 -3.72
N ILE A 32 4.03 1.34 -3.86
CA ILE A 32 4.84 0.68 -2.84
C ILE A 32 6.10 1.44 -2.55
N ALA A 33 6.86 1.89 -3.55
CA ALA A 33 8.09 2.65 -3.29
C ALA A 33 7.77 3.91 -2.46
N ARG A 34 6.71 4.64 -2.83
CA ARG A 34 6.26 5.84 -2.10
C ARG A 34 5.69 5.54 -0.72
N ALA A 35 4.99 4.42 -0.56
CA ALA A 35 4.44 4.01 0.73
C ALA A 35 5.52 3.41 1.65
N ALA A 36 6.48 2.69 1.08
CA ALA A 36 7.65 2.10 1.74
C ALA A 36 8.54 3.20 2.32
N GLU A 37 8.82 4.23 1.52
CA GLU A 37 9.59 5.40 1.95
C GLU A 37 8.93 6.11 3.14
N ARG A 38 7.59 6.16 3.20
CA ARG A 38 6.86 6.72 4.34
C ARG A 38 6.72 5.77 5.54
N ALA A 39 6.71 4.46 5.31
CA ALA A 39 6.59 3.46 6.37
C ALA A 39 7.92 3.22 7.10
N GLU A 40 9.06 3.35 6.41
CA GLU A 40 10.40 3.17 6.97
C GLU A 40 10.88 4.39 7.79
N LYS A 41 10.17 5.52 7.71
CA LYS A 41 10.51 6.73 8.47
C LYS A 41 9.97 6.75 9.92
N LYS A 42 9.70 5.59 10.51
CA LYS A 42 9.19 5.46 11.88
C LYS A 42 10.06 4.54 12.72
#